data_AF-A0A4Y9SB72-F1
#
_entry.id   AF-A0A4Y9SB72-F1
#
_cell.length_a   1.000
_cell.length_b   1.000
_cell.length_c   1.000
_cell.angle_alpha   90.00
_cell.angle_beta   90.00
_cell.angle_gamma   90.00
#
_symmetry.space_group_name_H-M   'P 1'
#
loop_
_entity.id
_entity.type
_entity.pdbx_description
1 polymer ?
#
loop_
_entity_poly.entity_id
_entity_poly.type
_entity_poly.pdbx_seq_one_letter_code
_entity_poly.pdbx_strand_id
1 'polypeptide(L)'
;MRFKFQTKRHGRCFAEAEHEDDHIEVVIWFDENVSAKKVEYILHIEDKPLPRQIPEGGALQDAALIAINHFEAMKTRDGDQFEMHCGRKTARWRGTIYNKMGG
;
A
#
# COMPACT_ATOMS: atom_id res chain seq x y z
N MET A 1 8.84 1.96 -6.76
CA MET A 1 8.98 0.48 -6.63
C MET A 1 7.67 -0.19 -7.04
N ARG A 2 7.71 -1.32 -7.76
CA ARG A 2 6.50 -2.01 -8.24
C ARG A 2 6.32 -3.38 -7.60
N PHE A 3 5.11 -3.66 -7.13
CA PHE A 3 4.73 -4.91 -6.47
C PHE A 3 3.59 -5.57 -7.25
N LYS A 4 3.70 -6.86 -7.56
CA LYS A 4 2.63 -7.63 -8.20
C LYS A 4 1.89 -8.42 -7.14
N PHE A 5 0.56 -8.42 -7.18
CA PHE A 5 -0.28 -9.17 -6.26
C PHE A 5 -1.56 -9.64 -6.95
N GLN A 6 -2.34 -10.47 -6.27
CA GLN A 6 -3.57 -11.01 -6.82
C GLN A 6 -4.67 -10.92 -5.78
N THR A 7 -5.81 -10.34 -6.17
CA THR A 7 -7.00 -10.28 -5.33
C THR A 7 -8.08 -11.23 -5.85
N LYS A 8 -8.98 -11.66 -4.96
CA LYS A 8 -10.15 -12.46 -5.37
C LYS A 8 -11.12 -11.67 -6.26
N ARG A 9 -11.19 -10.34 -6.10
CA ARG A 9 -12.18 -9.48 -6.78
C ARG A 9 -11.72 -9.04 -8.17
N HIS A 10 -10.44 -8.67 -8.31
CA HIS A 10 -9.91 -8.04 -9.53
C HIS A 10 -8.88 -8.92 -10.26
N GLY A 11 -8.52 -10.08 -9.71
CA GLY A 11 -7.49 -10.92 -10.28
C GLY A 11 -6.11 -10.29 -10.13
N ARG A 12 -5.31 -10.32 -11.20
CA ARG A 12 -3.92 -9.81 -11.19
C ARG A 12 -3.92 -8.28 -11.09
N CYS A 13 -3.19 -7.76 -10.12
CA CYS A 13 -3.06 -6.34 -9.84
C CYS A 13 -1.57 -5.99 -9.66
N PHE A 14 -1.24 -4.71 -9.70
CA PHE A 14 0.07 -4.25 -9.25
C PHE A 14 -0.02 -2.91 -8.55
N ALA A 15 0.86 -2.71 -7.58
CA ALA A 15 1.01 -1.47 -6.84
C ALA A 15 2.34 -0.81 -7.22
N GLU A 16 2.34 0.48 -7.47
CA GLU A 16 3.53 1.30 -7.69
C GLU A 16 3.63 2.26 -6.51
N ALA A 17 4.72 2.16 -5.75
CA ALA A 17 4.99 2.99 -4.59
C ALA A 17 6.17 3.92 -4.85
N GLU A 18 6.03 5.21 -4.63
CA GLU A 18 7.07 6.22 -4.86
C GLU A 18 7.17 7.17 -3.66
N HIS A 19 8.40 7.60 -3.37
CA HIS A 19 8.63 8.60 -2.34
C HIS A 19 8.39 9.98 -2.94
N GLU A 20 7.54 10.75 -2.27
CA GLU A 20 7.37 12.17 -2.48
C GLU A 20 7.94 12.93 -1.27
N ASP A 21 8.08 14.25 -1.39
CA ASP A 21 8.81 15.09 -0.42
C ASP A 21 8.46 14.79 1.06
N ASP A 22 7.17 14.67 1.38
CA ASP A 22 6.66 14.48 2.74
C ASP A 22 5.75 13.25 2.91
N HIS A 23 5.59 12.42 1.88
CA HIS A 23 4.70 11.26 1.90
C HIS A 23 5.18 10.15 0.95
N ILE A 24 4.45 9.03 0.95
CA ILE A 24 4.63 7.96 -0.04
C ILE A 24 3.34 7.86 -0.83
N GLU A 25 3.44 8.02 -2.15
CA GLU A 25 2.34 7.73 -3.06
C GLU A 25 2.33 6.24 -3.39
N VAL A 26 1.15 5.62 -3.37
CA VAL A 26 0.94 4.27 -3.86
C VAL A 26 -0.22 4.25 -4.84
N VAL A 27 0.04 3.84 -6.08
CA VAL A 27 -0.99 3.67 -7.11
C VAL A 27 -1.23 2.18 -7.31
N ILE A 28 -2.46 1.73 -7.09
CA ILE A 28 -2.88 0.36 -7.35
C ILE A 28 -3.62 0.31 -8.68
N TRP A 29 -3.10 -0.49 -9.59
CA TRP A 29 -3.70 -0.76 -10.89
C TRP A 29 -4.36 -2.14 -10.90
N PHE A 30 -5.56 -2.22 -11.48
CA PHE A 30 -6.38 -3.42 -11.50
C PHE A 30 -7.22 -3.53 -12.79
N ASP A 31 -7.84 -4.69 -13.02
CA ASP A 31 -8.64 -5.00 -14.21
C ASP A 31 -7.91 -4.77 -15.57
N GLU A 32 -6.58 -4.86 -15.60
CA GLU A 32 -5.72 -4.54 -16.77
C GLU A 32 -6.14 -5.23 -18.09
N ASN A 33 -6.71 -6.43 -18.00
CA ASN A 33 -7.09 -7.22 -19.18
C ASN A 33 -8.39 -6.77 -19.85
N VAL A 34 -9.16 -5.87 -19.22
CA VAL A 34 -10.46 -5.41 -19.72
C VAL A 34 -10.42 -3.90 -19.95
N SER A 35 -10.06 -3.15 -18.91
CA SER A 35 -9.84 -1.72 -18.93
C SER A 35 -9.00 -1.41 -17.71
N ALA A 36 -7.80 -0.88 -17.92
CA ALA A 36 -6.93 -0.51 -16.81
C ALA A 36 -7.62 0.53 -15.93
N LYS A 37 -7.79 0.19 -14.65
CA LYS A 37 -8.34 1.05 -13.61
C LYS A 37 -7.29 1.30 -12.55
N LYS A 38 -7.41 2.40 -11.83
CA LYS A 38 -6.49 2.75 -10.75
C LYS A 38 -7.17 3.29 -9.50
N VAL A 39 -6.48 3.12 -8.38
CA VAL A 39 -6.77 3.75 -7.09
C VAL A 39 -5.48 4.35 -6.56
N GLU A 40 -5.57 5.55 -6.01
CA GLU A 40 -4.41 6.29 -5.50
C GLU A 40 -4.44 6.38 -3.97
N TYR A 41 -3.27 6.24 -3.37
CA TYR A 41 -3.08 6.30 -1.92
C TYR A 41 -1.95 7.28 -1.61
N ILE A 42 -2.23 8.27 -0.76
CA ILE A 42 -1.24 9.20 -0.21
C ILE A 42 -1.01 8.81 1.24
N LEU A 43 0.20 8.33 1.57
CA LEU A 43 0.55 7.88 2.91
C LEU A 43 1.51 8.86 3.58
N HIS A 44 1.00 9.62 4.54
CA HIS A 44 1.79 10.50 5.39
C HIS A 44 2.35 9.73 6.58
N ILE A 45 3.69 9.70 6.69
CA ILE A 45 4.40 9.14 7.84
C ILE A 45 4.68 10.29 8.81
N GLU A 46 3.74 10.56 9.71
CA GLU A 46 3.81 11.70 10.64
C GLU A 46 4.99 11.60 11.60
N ASP A 47 5.32 10.36 11.98
CA ASP A 47 6.44 10.09 12.85
C ASP A 47 7.71 9.84 12.05
N LYS A 48 8.37 10.94 11.65
CA LYS A 48 9.70 10.89 11.03
C LYS A 48 10.59 9.92 11.82
N PRO A 49 11.25 8.95 11.16
CA PRO A 49 12.23 8.13 11.85
C PRO A 49 13.29 9.05 12.47
N LEU A 50 13.91 8.65 13.58
CA LEU A 50 15.26 9.15 13.81
C LEU A 50 16.04 8.78 12.53
N PRO A 51 16.67 9.74 11.86
CA PRO A 51 17.26 9.51 10.54
C PRO A 51 18.15 8.27 10.64
N ARG A 52 17.81 7.19 9.89
CA ARG A 52 18.53 5.89 9.71
C ARG A 52 17.83 4.56 10.14
N GLN A 53 16.57 4.51 10.56
CA GLN A 53 16.00 3.22 11.04
C GLN A 53 15.31 2.32 9.99
N ILE A 54 14.81 2.86 8.87
CA ILE A 54 14.18 2.04 7.82
C ILE A 54 14.84 2.41 6.49
N PRO A 55 15.46 1.45 5.78
CA PRO A 55 15.91 1.68 4.42
C PRO A 55 14.75 2.10 3.54
N GLU A 56 14.99 3.02 2.60
CA GLU A 56 13.99 3.57 1.67
C GLU A 56 13.10 2.49 1.04
N GLY A 57 13.70 1.41 0.51
CA GLY A 57 12.95 0.30 -0.06
C GLY A 57 12.01 -0.42 0.91
N GLY A 58 12.36 -0.47 2.20
CA GLY A 58 11.50 -1.03 3.24
C GLY A 58 10.28 -0.15 3.53
N ALA A 59 10.44 1.18 3.51
CA ALA A 59 9.33 2.11 3.68
C ALA A 59 8.33 2.02 2.52
N LEU A 60 8.83 1.93 1.28
CA LEU A 60 7.99 1.73 0.09
C LEU A 60 7.24 0.39 0.11
N GLN A 61 7.88 -0.68 0.59
CA GLN A 61 7.25 -1.99 0.74
C GLN A 61 6.12 -1.97 1.77
N ASP A 62 6.35 -1.34 2.92
CA ASP A 62 5.34 -1.22 3.97
C ASP A 62 4.14 -0.37 3.50
N ALA A 63 4.39 0.76 2.84
CA ALA A 63 3.34 1.60 2.27
C ALA A 63 2.50 0.83 1.24
N ALA A 64 3.15 0.08 0.34
CA ALA A 64 2.46 -0.75 -0.63
C ALA A 64 1.58 -1.82 0.03
N LEU A 65 2.07 -2.47 1.10
CA LEU A 65 1.27 -3.44 1.85
C LEU A 65 0.04 -2.81 2.51
N ILE A 66 0.16 -1.59 3.05
CA ILE A 66 -0.97 -0.86 3.64
C ILE A 66 -2.03 -0.59 2.58
N ALA A 67 -1.62 -0.02 1.44
CA ALA A 67 -2.52 0.27 0.32
C ALA A 67 -3.20 -1.01 -0.19
N ILE A 68 -2.44 -2.10 -0.38
CA ILE A 68 -2.98 -3.40 -0.83
C ILE A 68 -4.00 -3.94 0.17
N ASN A 69 -3.68 -3.95 1.46
CA ASN A 69 -4.60 -4.44 2.50
C ASN A 69 -5.90 -3.63 2.53
N HIS A 70 -5.82 -2.31 2.41
CA HIS A 70 -7.00 -1.47 2.34
C HIS A 70 -7.81 -1.73 1.07
N PHE A 71 -7.15 -1.85 -0.09
CA PHE A 71 -7.76 -2.17 -1.37
C PHE A 71 -8.50 -3.52 -1.35
N GLU A 72 -7.94 -4.53 -0.67
CA GLU A 72 -8.59 -5.83 -0.51
C GLU A 72 -9.79 -5.78 0.45
N ALA A 73 -9.66 -5.02 1.54
CA ALA A 73 -10.70 -4.93 2.58
C ALA A 73 -11.90 -4.09 2.13
N MET A 74 -11.67 -3.03 1.35
CA MET A 74 -12.68 -2.04 1.00
C MET A 74 -13.20 -2.24 -0.43
N LYS A 75 -14.39 -1.69 -0.69
CA LYS A 75 -14.92 -1.61 -2.06
C LYS A 75 -14.46 -0.31 -2.70
N THR A 76 -13.37 -0.39 -3.45
CA THR A 76 -12.81 0.71 -4.22
C THR A 76 -13.42 0.76 -5.63
N ARG A 77 -13.30 1.93 -6.26
CA ARG A 77 -13.71 2.23 -7.63
C ARG A 77 -12.54 2.86 -8.38
N ASP A 78 -12.65 2.84 -9.70
CA ASP A 78 -11.67 3.52 -10.55
C ASP A 78 -11.65 5.02 -10.27
N GLY A 79 -10.45 5.58 -10.09
CA GLY A 79 -10.23 6.98 -9.76
C GLY A 79 -10.42 7.34 -8.29
N ASP A 80 -10.67 6.37 -7.40
CA ASP A 80 -10.70 6.65 -5.96
C ASP A 80 -9.31 7.09 -5.48
N GLN A 81 -9.31 8.06 -4.55
CA GLN A 81 -8.11 8.55 -3.88
C GLN A 81 -8.31 8.46 -2.36
N PHE A 82 -7.29 7.98 -1.64
CA PHE A 82 -7.29 7.84 -0.20
C PHE A 82 -6.07 8.51 0.41
N GLU A 83 -6.28 9.24 1.49
CA GLU A 83 -5.20 9.84 2.29
C GLU A 83 -5.13 9.13 3.64
N MET A 84 -3.93 8.71 4.06
CA MET A 84 -3.70 7.91 5.26
C MET A 84 -2.56 8.49 6.09
N HIS A 85 -2.82 8.69 7.38
CA HIS A 85 -1.83 9.17 8.35
C HIS A 85 -1.36 8.01 9.25
N CYS A 86 -0.05 7.85 9.35
CA CYS A 86 0.60 6.67 9.93
C CYS A 86 1.68 7.06 10.96
N GLY A 87 1.62 6.49 12.19
CA GLY A 87 2.56 6.78 13.30
C GLY A 87 3.63 5.71 13.59
N ARG A 88 4.57 6.01 14.51
CA ARG A 88 5.90 5.38 14.77
C ARG A 88 5.89 3.95 15.26
N LYS A 89 4.74 3.43 15.71
CA LYS A 89 4.69 2.20 16.52
C LYS A 89 4.28 0.99 15.69
N THR A 90 5.00 0.73 14.62
CA THR A 90 4.62 -0.30 13.67
C THR A 90 5.76 -1.26 13.38
N ALA A 91 6.36 -1.78 14.46
CA ALA A 91 6.89 -3.14 14.40
C ALA A 91 5.78 -4.17 14.08
N ARG A 92 4.48 -3.82 14.25
CA ARG A 92 3.30 -4.51 13.71
C ARG A 92 2.15 -3.50 13.59
N TRP A 93 1.82 -3.06 12.39
CA TRP A 93 0.61 -2.26 12.12
C TRP A 93 -0.63 -3.05 12.58
N ARG A 94 -1.49 -2.48 13.45
CA ARG A 94 -2.75 -3.10 13.90
C ARG A 94 -3.82 -3.05 12.79
N GLY A 95 -3.54 -3.69 11.66
CA GLY A 95 -4.57 -4.34 10.86
C GLY A 95 -4.67 -5.78 11.32
N THR A 96 -5.87 -6.35 11.37
CA THR A 96 -6.06 -7.76 11.70
C THR A 96 -5.37 -8.61 10.64
N ILE A 97 -4.13 -9.04 10.90
CA ILE A 97 -3.40 -9.96 10.03
C ILE A 97 -4.05 -11.34 10.20
N TYR A 98 -4.87 -11.74 9.23
CA TYR A 98 -5.23 -13.14 9.08
C TYR A 98 -4.09 -13.87 8.38
N ASN A 99 -3.58 -14.87 9.10
CA ASN A 99 -2.71 -15.98 8.69
C ASN A 99 -1.20 -15.73 8.55
N LYS A 100 -0.50 -16.24 9.58
CA LYS A 100 0.68 -17.09 9.36
C LYS A 100 0.29 -18.21 8.38
N MET A 101 0.94 -18.29 7.22
CA MET A 101 1.10 -19.56 6.51
C MET A 101 2.54 -20.03 6.71
N GLY A 102 2.71 -21.19 7.34
CA GLY A 102 3.99 -21.80 7.63
C GLY A 102 3.89 -22.84 8.74
N GLY A 103 3.34 -24.00 8.38
CA GLY A 103 3.23 -25.23 9.17
C GLY A 103 2.68 -26.33 8.28
#